data_AF-A0A420DUT9-F1
#
_entry.id   AF-A0A420DUT9-F1
#
_cell.length_a   1.000
_cell.length_b   1.000
_cell.length_c   1.000
_cell.angle_alpha   90.00
_cell.angle_beta   90.00
_cell.angle_gamma   90.00
#
_symmetry.space_group_name_H-M   'P 1'
#
loop_
_entity.id
_entity.type
_entity.pdbx_description
1 polymer ?
#
loop_
_entity_poly.entity_id
_entity_poly.type
_entity_poly.pdbx_seq_one_letter_code
_entity_poly.pdbx_strand_id
1 'polypeptide(L)'
;MKFFLNNRDTITRYTLITLLCLIIVHLMSYNKLPFSVDYKFPMVSFLVILSFGLILCSSNHLLVNKINVNAFYSEKKQQHFFVDFIFHFVITTIVYTILYIIINQVVFGFDFILVNYFKYLFISLLIILFEYVFRKALLTTKEEVIVVVKDEILIKNGSKLLRPKYEAISCFQSSGGIVTIFLNQFTSEKTTQFTSLKQLDEVLPKTIFFKVNRQFIVNKNAIKTVKNDVNRKLRIEVKPSTIDDKIIELNVSRYLNSEFKAWYSS
;
A
#
# COMPACT_ATOMS: atom_id res chain seq x y z
N MET A 1 -4.93 8.33 11.16
CA MET A 1 -4.18 7.20 11.75
C MET A 1 -2.76 7.30 11.25
N LYS A 2 -1.79 7.63 12.12
CA LYS A 2 -0.36 7.69 11.78
C LYS A 2 0.07 6.31 11.27
N PHE A 3 0.61 6.25 10.06
CA PHE A 3 1.21 5.04 9.49
C PHE A 3 2.52 4.77 10.23
N PHE A 4 2.44 4.33 11.48
CA PHE A 4 3.59 3.77 12.16
C PHE A 4 3.91 2.47 11.41
N LEU A 5 5.02 2.47 10.67
CA LEU A 5 5.75 1.23 10.41
C LEU A 5 5.90 0.53 11.77
N ASN A 6 5.54 -0.75 11.83
CA ASN A 6 5.55 -1.50 13.08
C ASN A 6 6.97 -1.42 13.67
N ASN A 7 7.11 -1.44 14.99
CA ASN A 7 8.45 -1.39 15.61
C ASN A 7 9.35 -2.52 15.06
N ARG A 8 8.73 -3.65 14.68
CA ARG A 8 9.38 -4.75 13.96
C ARG A 8 9.97 -4.33 12.60
N ASP A 9 9.22 -3.60 11.77
CA ASP A 9 9.65 -3.15 10.43
C ASP A 9 10.85 -2.19 10.53
N THR A 10 10.89 -1.38 11.58
CA THR A 10 12.01 -0.48 11.87
C THR A 10 13.27 -1.27 12.26
N ILE A 11 13.13 -2.31 13.09
CA ILE A 11 14.24 -3.19 13.47
C ILE A 11 14.77 -3.97 12.26
N THR A 12 13.90 -4.53 11.42
CA THR A 12 14.33 -5.22 10.19
C THR A 12 15.08 -4.30 9.22
N ARG A 13 14.68 -3.03 9.13
CA ARG A 13 15.39 -2.05 8.29
C ARG A 13 16.81 -1.78 8.79
N TYR A 14 16.97 -1.46 10.08
CA TYR A 14 18.30 -1.16 10.62
C TYR A 14 19.22 -2.37 10.56
N THR A 15 18.72 -3.57 10.88
CA THR A 15 19.52 -4.81 10.76
C THR A 15 19.97 -5.07 9.33
N LEU A 16 19.08 -4.89 8.35
CA LEU A 16 19.43 -5.08 6.93
C LEU A 16 20.46 -4.05 6.45
N ILE A 17 20.35 -2.79 6.87
CA ILE A 17 21.35 -1.76 6.56
C ILE A 17 22.71 -2.09 7.19
N THR A 18 22.74 -2.58 8.43
CA THR A 18 23.98 -3.02 9.05
C THR A 18 24.64 -4.16 8.27
N LEU A 19 23.87 -5.16 7.83
CA LEU A 19 24.36 -6.25 6.98
C LEU A 19 24.87 -5.74 5.63
N LEU A 20 24.15 -4.79 5.01
CA LEU A 20 24.55 -4.19 3.76
C LEU A 20 25.85 -3.39 3.90
N CYS A 21 26.02 -2.62 4.98
CA CYS A 21 27.26 -1.91 5.29
C CYS A 21 28.45 -2.87 5.47
N LEU A 22 28.23 -4.05 6.09
CA LEU A 22 29.24 -5.09 6.19
C LEU A 22 29.67 -5.61 4.81
N ILE A 23 28.74 -5.83 3.89
CA ILE A 23 29.06 -6.26 2.53
C ILE A 23 29.83 -5.17 1.79
N ILE A 24 29.33 -3.93 1.87
CA ILE A 24 29.91 -2.78 1.19
C ILE A 24 31.35 -2.53 1.65
N VAL A 25 31.64 -2.55 2.95
CA VAL A 25 33.01 -2.25 3.42
C VAL A 25 34.03 -3.26 2.86
N HIS A 26 33.65 -4.53 2.74
CA HIS A 26 34.52 -5.54 2.15
C HIS A 26 34.71 -5.32 0.65
N LEU A 27 33.66 -4.92 -0.06
CA LEU A 27 33.72 -4.60 -1.48
C LEU A 27 34.56 -3.34 -1.77
N MET A 28 34.59 -2.39 -0.82
CA MET A 28 35.25 -1.11 -0.99
C MET A 28 36.70 -1.07 -0.54
N SER A 29 37.01 -1.73 0.57
CA SER A 29 38.25 -1.49 1.32
C SER A 29 39.33 -2.54 1.09
N TYR A 30 39.02 -3.71 0.50
CA TYR A 30 39.99 -4.80 0.46
C TYR A 30 40.03 -5.58 -0.85
N ASN A 31 41.25 -5.78 -1.35
CA ASN A 31 41.59 -6.69 -2.44
C ASN A 31 41.69 -8.17 -1.96
N LYS A 32 41.37 -8.46 -0.70
CA LYS A 32 41.50 -9.79 -0.10
C LYS A 32 40.22 -10.18 0.63
N LEU A 33 39.78 -11.42 0.44
CA LEU A 33 38.58 -11.98 1.09
C LEU A 33 38.79 -12.17 2.61
N PRO A 34 37.70 -12.23 3.40
CA PRO A 34 37.74 -12.44 4.86
C PRO A 34 38.54 -13.67 5.32
N PHE A 35 38.73 -14.65 4.42
CA PHE A 35 39.42 -15.91 4.70
C PHE A 35 40.88 -15.95 4.24
N SER A 36 41.45 -14.79 3.86
CA SER A 36 42.85 -14.70 3.45
C SER A 36 43.80 -14.60 4.66
N VAL A 37 45.02 -15.13 4.50
CA VAL A 37 46.02 -15.27 5.58
C VAL A 37 46.42 -13.92 6.22
N ASP A 38 46.32 -12.81 5.49
CA ASP A 38 46.66 -11.45 5.98
C ASP A 38 45.45 -10.55 6.18
N TYR A 39 44.26 -11.12 6.32
CA TYR A 39 43.04 -10.33 6.43
C TYR A 39 43.01 -9.50 7.73
N LYS A 40 42.74 -8.19 7.60
CA LYS A 40 42.44 -7.30 8.73
C LYS A 40 41.13 -6.57 8.44
N PHE A 41 40.16 -6.69 9.35
CA PHE A 41 38.87 -6.04 9.19
C PHE A 41 39.02 -4.51 9.11
N PRO A 42 38.48 -3.84 8.07
CA PRO A 42 38.59 -2.39 7.88
C PRO A 42 37.65 -1.64 8.86
N MET A 43 37.99 -1.67 10.15
CA MET A 43 37.10 -1.18 11.22
C MET A 43 36.72 0.30 11.07
N VAL A 44 37.69 1.15 10.71
CA VAL A 44 37.44 2.59 10.54
C VAL A 44 36.49 2.84 9.37
N SER A 45 36.76 2.24 8.19
CA SER A 45 35.87 2.38 7.02
C SER A 45 34.48 1.82 7.30
N PHE A 46 34.39 0.72 8.04
CA PHE A 46 33.11 0.14 8.42
C PHE A 46 32.30 1.08 9.31
N LEU A 47 32.91 1.63 10.37
CA LEU A 47 32.24 2.55 11.28
C LEU A 47 31.76 3.83 10.57
N VAL A 48 32.57 4.35 9.64
CA VAL A 48 32.20 5.51 8.83
C VAL A 48 30.98 5.18 7.96
N ILE A 49 31.03 4.10 7.16
CA ILE A 49 29.93 3.69 6.28
C ILE A 49 28.65 3.36 7.08
N LEU A 50 28.79 2.70 8.24
CA LEU A 50 27.67 2.39 9.13
C LEU A 50 27.02 3.67 9.67
N SER A 51 27.83 4.63 10.12
CA SER A 51 27.34 5.91 10.64
C SER A 51 26.55 6.67 9.56
N PHE A 52 27.09 6.76 8.35
CA PHE A 52 26.39 7.34 7.20
C PHE A 52 25.09 6.59 6.89
N GLY A 53 25.13 5.25 6.81
CA GLY A 53 23.97 4.42 6.51
C GLY A 53 22.83 4.60 7.51
N LEU A 54 23.15 4.64 8.81
CA LEU A 54 22.17 4.84 9.88
C LEU A 54 21.57 6.25 9.88
N ILE A 55 22.40 7.29 9.69
CA ILE A 55 21.93 8.69 9.65
C ILE A 55 21.02 8.89 8.43
N LEU A 56 21.39 8.38 7.26
CA LEU A 56 20.59 8.47 6.05
C LEU A 56 19.27 7.70 6.18
N CYS A 57 19.30 6.48 6.72
CA CYS A 57 18.10 5.68 7.01
C CYS A 57 17.12 6.42 7.94
N SER A 58 17.66 7.02 9.00
CA SER A 58 16.88 7.76 9.99
C SER A 58 16.27 9.02 9.37
N SER A 59 17.08 9.78 8.63
CA SER A 59 16.65 11.01 7.95
C SER A 59 15.55 10.72 6.92
N ASN A 60 15.73 9.67 6.12
CA ASN A 60 14.74 9.20 5.16
C ASN A 60 13.44 8.77 5.85
N HIS A 61 13.53 8.04 6.97
CA HIS A 61 12.36 7.64 7.75
C HIS A 61 11.56 8.85 8.27
N LEU A 62 12.24 9.87 8.79
CA LEU A 62 11.60 11.07 9.31
C LEU A 62 10.92 11.90 8.21
N LEU A 63 11.58 12.05 7.06
CA LEU A 63 11.01 12.75 5.90
C LEU A 63 9.74 12.06 5.40
N VAL A 64 9.80 10.75 5.21
CA VAL A 64 8.66 9.93 4.78
C VAL A 64 7.50 10.07 5.77
N ASN A 65 7.77 9.98 7.08
CA ASN A 65 6.72 10.08 8.10
C ASN A 65 6.07 11.47 8.16
N LYS A 66 6.81 12.56 7.91
CA LYS A 66 6.28 13.92 7.90
C LYS A 66 5.42 14.19 6.67
N ILE A 67 5.84 13.72 5.49
CA ILE A 67 5.09 13.90 4.23
C ILE A 67 3.84 12.99 4.20
N ASN A 68 3.87 11.84 4.91
CA ASN A 68 2.78 10.87 4.99
C ASN A 68 1.50 11.32 5.73
N VAL A 69 1.47 12.49 6.37
CA VAL A 69 0.28 12.89 7.16
C VAL A 69 -0.87 13.38 6.27
N ASN A 70 -0.61 13.90 5.06
CA ASN A 70 -1.66 14.54 4.24
C ASN A 70 -1.93 13.91 2.86
N ALA A 71 -1.04 13.09 2.30
CA ALA A 71 -1.13 12.69 0.87
C ALA A 71 -1.63 11.25 0.62
N PHE A 72 -1.91 10.46 1.66
CA PHE A 72 -1.98 9.00 1.51
C PHE A 72 -3.35 8.40 1.09
N TYR A 73 -4.35 9.18 0.66
CA TYR A 73 -5.73 8.67 0.57
C TYR A 73 -6.50 8.90 -0.76
N SER A 74 -5.87 9.20 -1.90
CA SER A 74 -6.62 9.22 -3.18
C SER A 74 -5.90 8.51 -4.33
N GLU A 75 -6.69 7.93 -5.24
CA GLU A 75 -6.30 7.09 -6.38
C GLU A 75 -5.37 7.74 -7.41
N LYS A 76 -5.11 9.06 -7.32
CA LYS A 76 -4.05 9.72 -8.11
C LYS A 76 -2.61 9.32 -7.67
N LYS A 77 -2.48 8.24 -6.89
CA LYS A 77 -1.37 7.94 -5.98
C LYS A 77 -0.09 7.38 -6.61
N GLN A 78 -0.14 6.72 -7.76
CA GLN A 78 1.09 6.17 -8.39
C GLN A 78 1.97 7.27 -9.00
N GLN A 79 1.38 8.37 -9.49
CA GLN A 79 2.14 9.46 -10.13
C GLN A 79 2.90 10.32 -9.12
N HIS A 80 2.35 10.55 -7.93
CA HIS A 80 3.02 11.33 -6.88
C HIS A 80 4.15 10.57 -6.17
N PHE A 81 4.11 9.23 -6.17
CA PHE A 81 5.14 8.42 -5.51
C PHE A 81 6.54 8.59 -6.13
N PHE A 82 6.60 8.80 -7.45
CA PHE A 82 7.86 9.08 -8.15
C PHE A 82 8.39 10.50 -7.86
N VAL A 83 7.51 11.48 -7.78
CA VAL A 83 7.88 12.86 -7.42
C VAL A 83 8.37 12.91 -5.97
N ASP A 84 7.69 12.23 -5.05
CA ASP A 84 8.12 12.08 -3.67
C ASP A 84 9.49 11.38 -3.62
N PHE A 85 9.69 10.32 -4.38
CA PHE A 85 10.99 9.65 -4.48
C PHE A 85 12.10 10.61 -4.92
N ILE A 86 11.89 11.39 -5.98
CA ILE A 86 12.88 12.38 -6.45
C ILE A 86 13.17 13.40 -5.36
N PHE A 87 12.14 13.93 -4.68
CA PHE A 87 12.32 14.90 -3.61
C PHE A 87 13.15 14.35 -2.46
N HIS A 88 12.86 13.11 -2.01
CA HIS A 88 13.63 12.44 -0.97
C HIS A 88 15.07 12.16 -1.42
N PHE A 89 15.26 11.74 -2.67
CA PHE A 89 16.56 11.48 -3.27
C PHE A 89 17.43 12.75 -3.28
N VAL A 90 16.86 13.89 -3.66
CA VAL A 90 17.58 15.18 -3.65
C VAL A 90 17.96 15.59 -2.23
N ILE A 91 17.02 15.56 -1.28
CA ILE A 91 17.32 15.96 0.11
C ILE A 91 18.38 15.06 0.74
N THR A 92 18.26 13.75 0.57
CA THR A 92 19.21 12.80 1.15
C THR A 92 20.59 12.92 0.52
N THR A 93 20.68 13.25 -0.78
CA THR A 93 21.95 13.58 -1.45
C THR A 93 22.59 14.82 -0.83
N ILE A 94 21.82 15.88 -0.59
CA ILE A 94 22.32 17.11 0.05
C ILE A 94 22.84 16.82 1.47
N VAL A 95 22.06 16.08 2.27
CA VAL A 95 22.45 15.68 3.64
C VAL A 95 23.73 14.85 3.61
N TYR A 96 23.84 13.91 2.68
CA TYR A 96 25.04 13.13 2.48
C TYR A 96 26.26 14.00 2.13
N THR A 97 26.12 14.93 1.19
CA THR A 97 27.22 15.82 0.78
C THR A 97 27.72 16.66 1.96
N ILE A 98 26.81 17.21 2.77
CA ILE A 98 27.17 17.98 3.97
C ILE A 98 27.92 17.10 4.98
N LEU A 99 27.38 15.92 5.29
CA LEU A 99 28.00 14.99 6.25
C LEU A 99 29.38 14.51 5.76
N TYR A 100 29.52 14.24 4.46
CA TYR A 100 30.78 13.83 3.86
C TYR A 100 31.84 14.91 4.03
N ILE A 101 31.51 16.17 3.73
CA ILE A 101 32.45 17.29 3.90
C ILE A 101 32.88 17.41 5.36
N ILE A 102 31.93 17.38 6.30
CA ILE A 102 32.22 17.50 7.73
C ILE A 102 33.13 16.36 8.22
N ILE A 103 32.79 15.11 7.89
CA ILE A 103 33.55 13.94 8.33
C ILE A 103 34.93 13.91 7.68
N ASN A 104 35.02 14.23 6.39
CA ASN A 104 36.30 14.28 5.69
C ASN A 104 37.20 15.36 6.30
N GLN A 105 36.64 16.53 6.61
CA GLN A 105 37.36 17.61 7.28
C GLN A 105 37.88 17.23 8.67
N VAL A 106 37.06 16.52 9.47
CA VAL A 106 37.43 16.11 10.83
C VAL A 106 38.47 14.99 10.83
N VAL A 107 38.35 14.01 9.93
CA VAL A 107 39.18 12.79 9.95
C VAL A 107 40.45 12.93 9.11
N PHE A 108 40.36 13.60 7.96
CA PHE A 108 41.44 13.66 6.97
C PHE A 108 41.91 15.10 6.67
N GLY A 109 41.33 16.11 7.33
CA GLY A 109 41.64 17.51 7.05
C GLY A 109 41.00 18.03 5.75
N PHE A 110 41.56 19.09 5.15
CA PHE A 110 40.99 19.73 3.97
C PHE A 110 41.19 18.97 2.65
N ASP A 111 41.81 17.77 2.71
CA ASP A 111 42.08 16.97 1.52
C ASP A 111 40.81 16.31 0.99
N PHE A 112 40.20 16.92 -0.02
CA PHE A 112 39.00 16.41 -0.68
C PHE A 112 39.36 15.53 -1.87
N ILE A 113 39.22 14.21 -1.70
CA ILE A 113 39.39 13.25 -2.80
C ILE A 113 38.04 13.05 -3.50
N LEU A 114 37.90 13.64 -4.69
CA LEU A 114 36.67 13.62 -5.50
C LEU A 114 36.21 12.19 -5.84
N VAL A 115 37.15 11.28 -6.12
CA VAL A 115 36.85 9.87 -6.45
C VAL A 115 36.17 9.17 -5.28
N ASN A 116 36.64 9.41 -4.05
CA ASN A 116 36.06 8.84 -2.84
C ASN A 116 34.64 9.39 -2.61
N TYR A 117 34.45 10.69 -2.79
CA TYR A 117 33.13 11.31 -2.68
C TYR A 117 32.11 10.62 -3.58
N PHE A 118 32.41 10.46 -4.88
CA PHE A 118 31.50 9.81 -5.81
C PHE A 118 31.28 8.33 -5.50
N LYS A 119 32.32 7.61 -5.05
CA LYS A 119 32.22 6.19 -4.66
C LYS A 119 31.23 6.00 -3.50
N TYR A 120 31.37 6.80 -2.45
CA TYR A 120 30.49 6.74 -1.28
C TYR A 120 29.09 7.34 -1.57
N LEU A 121 29.00 8.36 -2.43
CA LEU A 121 27.71 8.90 -2.91
C LEU A 121 26.93 7.80 -3.62
N PHE A 122 27.53 7.11 -4.59
CA PHE A 122 26.87 6.04 -5.32
C PHE A 122 26.30 4.97 -4.39
N ILE A 123 27.06 4.58 -3.36
CA ILE A 123 26.59 3.63 -2.34
C ILE A 123 25.40 4.16 -1.55
N SER A 124 25.46 5.42 -1.12
CA SER A 124 24.35 6.04 -0.39
C SER A 124 23.06 6.03 -1.22
N LEU A 125 23.17 6.28 -2.53
CA LEU A 125 22.04 6.24 -3.46
C LEU A 125 21.47 4.83 -3.61
N LEU A 126 22.33 3.79 -3.64
CA LEU A 126 21.88 2.39 -3.65
C LEU A 126 21.12 2.02 -2.37
N ILE A 127 21.57 2.51 -1.21
CA ILE A 127 20.88 2.30 0.08
C ILE A 127 19.49 2.94 0.05
N ILE A 128 19.38 4.18 -0.44
CA ILE A 128 18.11 4.90 -0.55
C ILE A 128 17.15 4.19 -1.52
N LEU A 129 17.66 3.74 -2.67
CA LEU A 129 16.89 2.99 -3.65
C LEU A 129 16.37 1.68 -3.05
N PHE A 130 17.23 0.94 -2.34
CA PHE A 130 16.83 -0.28 -1.64
C PHE A 130 15.71 0.00 -0.63
N GLU A 131 15.86 1.03 0.22
CA GLU A 131 14.84 1.41 1.19
C GLU A 131 13.50 1.75 0.54
N TYR A 132 13.53 2.45 -0.59
CA TYR A 132 12.34 2.80 -1.35
C TYR A 132 11.64 1.56 -1.92
N VAL A 133 12.40 0.64 -2.54
CA VAL A 133 11.87 -0.63 -3.05
C VAL A 133 11.30 -1.47 -1.92
N PHE A 134 12.00 -1.59 -0.79
CA PHE A 134 11.56 -2.34 0.38
C PHE A 134 10.24 -1.79 0.95
N ARG A 135 10.10 -0.46 1.07
CA ARG A 135 8.83 0.16 1.50
C ARG A 135 7.72 -0.09 0.50
N LYS A 136 7.98 0.04 -0.80
CA LYS A 136 6.98 -0.25 -1.84
C LYS A 136 6.51 -1.69 -1.74
N ALA A 137 7.43 -2.64 -1.60
CA ALA A 137 7.13 -4.06 -1.41
C ALA A 137 6.26 -4.29 -0.16
N LEU A 138 6.63 -3.68 0.98
CA LEU A 138 5.82 -3.74 2.21
C LEU A 138 4.41 -3.18 2.01
N LEU A 139 4.28 -2.04 1.33
CA LEU A 139 2.98 -1.41 1.08
C LEU A 139 2.12 -2.26 0.14
N THR A 140 2.71 -2.89 -0.88
CA THR A 140 2.01 -3.84 -1.76
C THR A 140 1.54 -5.08 -1.00
N THR A 141 2.36 -5.62 -0.10
CA THR A 141 1.93 -6.76 0.75
C THR A 141 0.92 -6.38 1.83
N LYS A 142 0.83 -5.08 2.17
CA LYS A 142 -0.05 -4.54 3.21
C LYS A 142 -1.30 -3.88 2.61
N GLU A 143 -1.59 -4.10 1.32
CA GLU A 143 -2.94 -3.90 0.80
C GLU A 143 -3.92 -4.55 1.79
N GLU A 144 -4.86 -3.74 2.28
CA GLU A 144 -5.62 -4.00 3.50
C GLU A 144 -6.20 -5.41 3.48
N VAL A 145 -5.65 -6.28 4.34
CA VAL A 145 -6.27 -7.58 4.64
C VAL A 145 -7.62 -7.25 5.25
N ILE A 146 -8.66 -7.32 4.42
CA ILE A 146 -10.03 -7.32 4.87
C ILE A 146 -10.16 -8.55 5.76
N VAL A 147 -10.24 -8.33 7.07
CA VAL A 147 -10.60 -9.40 7.99
C VAL A 147 -12.08 -9.66 7.75
N VAL A 148 -12.37 -10.70 6.96
CA VAL A 148 -13.70 -11.31 6.89
C VAL A 148 -13.96 -11.89 8.27
N VAL A 149 -14.61 -11.10 9.12
CA VAL A 149 -15.19 -11.59 10.36
C VAL A 149 -16.47 -12.30 9.94
N LYS A 150 -16.73 -13.49 10.50
CA LYS A 150 -17.99 -14.22 10.31
C LYS A 150 -19.16 -13.22 10.38
N ASP A 151 -19.86 -13.04 9.26
CA ASP A 151 -21.08 -12.24 9.10
C ASP A 151 -20.96 -10.70 9.05
N GLU A 152 -19.75 -10.13 9.10
CA GLU A 152 -19.53 -8.67 9.07
C GLU A 152 -18.41 -8.26 8.08
N ILE A 153 -18.53 -7.05 7.55
CA ILE A 153 -17.45 -6.41 6.77
C ILE A 153 -17.05 -5.10 7.39
N LEU A 154 -15.73 -4.89 7.51
CA LEU A 154 -15.16 -3.65 8.02
C LEU A 154 -14.97 -2.66 6.86
N ILE A 155 -15.64 -1.52 6.95
CA ILE A 155 -15.58 -0.46 5.94
C ILE A 155 -15.16 0.84 6.62
N LYS A 156 -14.15 1.49 6.06
CA LYS A 156 -13.81 2.85 6.43
C LYS A 156 -14.57 3.83 5.53
N ASN A 157 -15.23 4.79 6.16
CA ASN A 157 -15.87 5.93 5.51
C ASN A 157 -15.22 7.21 6.05
N GLY A 158 -14.26 7.75 5.29
CA GLY A 158 -13.45 8.89 5.73
C GLY A 158 -12.68 8.60 7.02
N SER A 159 -13.02 9.29 8.11
CA SER A 159 -12.43 9.12 9.44
C SER A 159 -13.16 8.09 10.32
N LYS A 160 -14.34 7.62 9.91
CA LYS A 160 -15.17 6.68 10.68
C LYS A 160 -14.98 5.24 10.19
N LEU A 161 -14.93 4.30 11.13
CA LEU A 161 -14.97 2.87 10.85
C LEU A 161 -16.39 2.36 11.05
N LEU A 162 -16.90 1.63 10.06
CA LEU A 162 -18.22 1.03 10.03
C LEU A 162 -18.06 -0.49 9.97
N ARG A 163 -18.95 -1.20 10.67
CA ARG A 163 -19.01 -2.66 10.67
C ARG A 163 -20.44 -3.14 10.38
N PRO A 164 -20.94 -2.93 9.15
CA PRO A 164 -22.23 -3.49 8.79
C PRO A 164 -22.16 -5.02 8.71
N LYS A 165 -23.18 -5.67 9.27
CA LYS A 165 -23.47 -7.08 9.04
C LYS A 165 -23.88 -7.30 7.58
N TYR A 166 -23.57 -8.46 7.02
CA TYR A 166 -23.94 -8.78 5.64
C TYR A 166 -25.44 -8.65 5.38
N GLU A 167 -26.27 -9.07 6.34
CA GLU A 167 -27.74 -8.94 6.27
C GLU A 167 -28.22 -7.49 6.17
N ALA A 168 -27.44 -6.55 6.68
CA ALA A 168 -27.77 -5.12 6.62
C ALA A 168 -27.35 -4.49 5.28
N ILE A 169 -26.68 -5.21 4.38
CA ILE A 169 -26.16 -4.70 3.11
C ILE A 169 -27.04 -5.16 1.97
N SER A 170 -27.53 -4.23 1.15
CA SER A 170 -28.38 -4.51 -0.01
C SER A 170 -27.54 -4.73 -1.26
N CYS A 171 -26.65 -3.79 -1.56
CA CYS A 171 -25.75 -3.85 -2.70
C CYS A 171 -24.55 -2.91 -2.54
N PHE A 172 -23.55 -3.15 -3.38
CA PHE A 172 -22.40 -2.27 -3.59
C PHE A 172 -22.46 -1.75 -5.01
N GLN A 173 -22.20 -0.46 -5.18
CA GLN A 173 -22.13 0.20 -6.48
C GLN A 173 -20.76 0.84 -6.69
N SER A 174 -20.20 0.72 -7.89
CA SER A 174 -19.03 1.50 -8.31
C SER A 174 -19.45 2.60 -9.28
N SER A 175 -19.20 3.85 -8.90
CA SER A 175 -19.42 5.02 -9.75
C SER A 175 -18.27 6.00 -9.61
N GLY A 176 -17.66 6.41 -10.73
CA GLY A 176 -16.60 7.43 -10.72
C GLY A 176 -15.33 7.06 -9.94
N GLY A 177 -14.98 5.76 -9.87
CA GLY A 177 -13.83 5.26 -9.10
C GLY A 177 -14.12 5.09 -7.60
N ILE A 178 -15.36 5.35 -7.16
CA ILE A 178 -15.76 5.24 -5.76
C ILE A 178 -16.74 4.08 -5.62
N VAL A 179 -16.50 3.21 -4.64
CA VAL A 179 -17.44 2.16 -4.26
C VAL A 179 -18.33 2.66 -3.11
N THR A 180 -19.65 2.61 -3.32
CA THR A 180 -20.69 3.01 -2.38
C THR A 180 -21.47 1.80 -1.91
N ILE A 181 -21.83 1.77 -0.62
CA ILE A 181 -22.66 0.72 -0.01
C ILE A 181 -24.07 1.25 0.21
N PHE A 182 -25.04 0.41 -0.14
CA PHE A 182 -26.44 0.58 0.20
C PHE A 182 -26.77 -0.32 1.39
N LEU A 183 -27.24 0.30 2.48
CA LEU A 183 -27.62 -0.39 3.71
C LEU A 183 -29.14 -0.43 3.88
N ASN A 184 -29.65 -1.50 4.49
CA ASN A 184 -31.08 -1.79 4.71
C ASN A 184 -31.72 -1.00 5.87
N GLN A 185 -30.94 -0.39 6.75
CA GLN A 185 -31.47 0.19 8.01
C GLN A 185 -31.28 1.70 8.11
N PHE A 186 -30.36 2.25 7.33
CA PHE A 186 -30.03 3.65 7.34
C PHE A 186 -30.11 4.08 5.89
N THR A 187 -31.10 4.92 5.57
CA THR A 187 -31.32 5.61 4.29
C THR A 187 -30.11 6.49 3.93
N SER A 188 -28.92 5.90 3.88
CA SER A 188 -27.63 6.55 3.79
C SER A 188 -26.75 5.66 2.94
N GLU A 189 -26.56 6.08 1.70
CA GLU A 189 -25.50 5.62 0.83
C GLU A 189 -24.18 6.01 1.51
N LYS A 190 -23.28 5.04 1.73
CA LYS A 190 -21.99 5.31 2.39
C LYS A 190 -20.85 4.98 1.45
N THR A 191 -19.97 5.96 1.26
CA THR A 191 -18.73 5.77 0.52
C THR A 191 -17.79 4.85 1.28
N THR A 192 -17.19 3.91 0.57
CA THR A 192 -16.17 3.01 1.09
C THR A 192 -14.78 3.50 0.75
N GLN A 193 -13.80 2.90 1.42
CA GLN A 193 -12.39 2.99 1.07
C GLN A 193 -12.00 2.16 -0.17
N PHE A 194 -12.92 1.37 -0.74
CA PHE A 194 -12.58 0.49 -1.85
C PHE A 194 -12.52 1.26 -3.17
N THR A 195 -11.44 1.01 -3.90
CA THR A 195 -11.16 1.58 -5.23
C THR A 195 -11.89 0.83 -6.34
N SER A 196 -12.17 -0.47 -6.14
CA SER A 196 -12.87 -1.26 -7.14
C SER A 196 -13.76 -2.34 -6.54
N LEU A 197 -14.84 -2.67 -7.25
CA LEU A 197 -15.66 -3.83 -6.91
C LEU A 197 -14.92 -5.16 -7.04
N LYS A 198 -13.81 -5.22 -7.80
CA LYS A 198 -13.04 -6.45 -7.96
C LYS A 198 -12.43 -6.89 -6.63
N GLN A 199 -11.82 -5.96 -5.90
CA GLN A 199 -11.27 -6.22 -4.56
C GLN A 199 -12.34 -6.73 -3.60
N LEU A 200 -13.56 -6.21 -3.73
CA LEU A 200 -14.68 -6.61 -2.89
C LEU A 200 -15.22 -8.00 -3.24
N ASP A 201 -15.32 -8.32 -4.53
CA ASP A 201 -15.79 -9.60 -5.07
C ASP A 201 -14.87 -10.78 -4.68
N GLU A 202 -13.57 -10.53 -4.54
CA GLU A 202 -12.58 -11.54 -4.11
C GLU A 202 -12.72 -11.92 -2.63
N VAL A 203 -13.31 -11.04 -1.82
CA VAL A 203 -13.33 -11.19 -0.36
C VAL A 203 -14.73 -11.48 0.19
N LEU A 204 -15.77 -11.00 -0.49
CA LEU A 204 -17.14 -11.25 -0.05
C LEU A 204 -17.51 -12.74 -0.19
N PRO A 205 -18.32 -13.28 0.74
CA PRO A 205 -18.81 -14.65 0.62
C PRO A 205 -19.70 -14.79 -0.61
N LYS A 206 -19.24 -15.58 -1.58
CA LYS A 206 -19.93 -15.85 -2.85
C LYS A 206 -21.29 -16.51 -2.68
N THR A 207 -21.59 -17.09 -1.52
CA THR A 207 -22.91 -17.65 -1.19
C THR A 207 -23.97 -16.56 -0.95
N ILE A 208 -23.55 -15.38 -0.49
CA ILE A 208 -24.44 -14.27 -0.11
C ILE A 208 -24.40 -13.14 -1.14
N PHE A 209 -23.22 -12.89 -1.73
CA PHE A 209 -23.01 -11.80 -2.67
C PHE A 209 -22.69 -12.29 -4.06
N PHE A 210 -23.23 -11.60 -5.07
CA PHE A 210 -22.96 -11.89 -6.47
C PHE A 210 -22.73 -10.61 -7.26
N LYS A 211 -21.66 -10.58 -8.05
CA LYS A 211 -21.37 -9.49 -8.97
C LYS A 211 -22.23 -9.62 -10.21
N VAL A 212 -23.20 -8.75 -10.38
CA VAL A 212 -24.18 -8.82 -11.50
C VAL A 212 -23.70 -8.11 -12.75
N ASN A 213 -22.85 -7.09 -12.60
CA ASN A 213 -22.24 -6.36 -13.70
C ASN A 213 -20.97 -5.63 -13.25
N ARG A 214 -20.38 -4.81 -14.14
CA ARG A 214 -19.15 -4.04 -13.83
C ARG A 214 -19.33 -3.02 -12.71
N GLN A 215 -20.56 -2.60 -12.44
CA GLN A 215 -20.89 -1.51 -11.51
C GLN A 215 -21.59 -1.98 -10.24
N PHE A 216 -22.02 -3.25 -10.13
CA PHE A 216 -22.83 -3.70 -8.99
C PHE A 216 -22.48 -5.11 -8.49
N ILE A 217 -22.44 -5.24 -7.16
CA ILE A 217 -22.49 -6.50 -6.42
C ILE A 217 -23.75 -6.47 -5.55
N VAL A 218 -24.56 -7.52 -5.59
CA VAL A 218 -25.85 -7.57 -4.88
C VAL A 218 -25.84 -8.64 -3.80
N ASN A 219 -26.58 -8.38 -2.72
CA ASN A 219 -26.88 -9.38 -1.71
C ASN A 219 -28.11 -10.19 -2.14
N LYS A 220 -28.04 -11.52 -2.02
CA LYS A 220 -29.15 -12.44 -2.29
C LYS A 220 -30.43 -12.06 -1.55
N ASN A 221 -30.32 -11.70 -0.28
CA ASN A 221 -31.47 -11.38 0.59
C ASN A 221 -32.14 -10.05 0.23
N ALA A 222 -31.50 -9.20 -0.57
CA ALA A 222 -32.02 -7.90 -0.97
C ALA A 222 -32.73 -7.93 -2.35
N ILE A 223 -32.68 -9.05 -3.05
CA ILE A 223 -33.34 -9.23 -4.36
C ILE A 223 -34.84 -9.45 -4.14
N LYS A 224 -35.67 -8.56 -4.69
CA LYS A 224 -37.13 -8.64 -4.60
C LYS A 224 -37.73 -9.43 -5.75
N THR A 225 -37.31 -9.12 -6.98
CA THR A 225 -37.80 -9.81 -8.18
C THR A 225 -36.69 -10.03 -9.19
N VAL A 226 -36.81 -11.12 -9.92
CA VAL A 226 -35.95 -11.47 -11.06
C VAL A 226 -36.86 -11.63 -12.27
N LYS A 227 -36.70 -10.76 -13.28
CA LYS A 227 -37.51 -10.74 -14.50
C LYS A 227 -36.64 -11.00 -15.72
N ASN A 228 -37.10 -11.87 -16.61
CA ASN A 228 -36.51 -11.95 -17.94
C ASN A 228 -37.05 -10.78 -18.78
N ASP A 229 -36.16 -9.93 -19.26
CA ASP A 229 -36.49 -8.86 -20.20
C ASP A 229 -36.72 -9.42 -21.61
N VAL A 230 -37.49 -8.70 -22.41
CA VAL A 230 -37.88 -9.04 -23.78
C VAL A 230 -36.66 -9.30 -24.68
N ASN A 231 -35.50 -8.71 -24.35
CA ASN A 231 -34.24 -8.84 -25.08
C ASN A 231 -33.27 -9.91 -24.54
N ARG A 232 -33.77 -10.96 -23.85
CA ARG A 232 -32.95 -11.97 -23.15
C ARG A 232 -31.98 -11.39 -22.10
N LYS A 233 -32.20 -10.15 -21.67
CA LYS A 233 -31.48 -9.54 -20.55
C LYS A 233 -32.16 -9.97 -19.26
N LEU A 234 -31.40 -10.23 -18.21
CA LEU A 234 -31.97 -10.56 -16.90
C LEU A 234 -31.99 -9.27 -16.07
N ARG A 235 -33.19 -8.84 -15.67
CA ARG A 235 -33.39 -7.68 -14.79
C ARG A 235 -33.65 -8.15 -13.36
N ILE A 236 -33.04 -7.49 -12.40
CA ILE A 236 -33.27 -7.72 -10.98
C ILE A 236 -33.67 -6.41 -10.31
N GLU A 237 -34.64 -6.49 -9.42
CA GLU A 237 -35.04 -5.39 -8.55
C GLU A 237 -34.43 -5.62 -7.17
N VAL A 238 -33.53 -4.73 -6.75
CA VAL A 238 -32.92 -4.77 -5.42
C VAL A 238 -33.61 -3.72 -4.56
N LYS A 239 -34.12 -4.14 -3.39
CA LYS A 239 -34.72 -3.22 -2.42
C LYS A 239 -33.72 -2.97 -1.28
N PRO A 240 -33.13 -1.78 -1.19
CA PRO A 240 -32.63 -1.30 0.10
C PRO A 240 -33.85 -1.05 0.98
N SER A 241 -34.06 -1.88 1.99
CA SER A 241 -35.00 -1.55 3.08
C SER A 241 -34.54 -0.18 3.65
N THR A 242 -35.31 0.83 4.05
CA THR A 242 -36.74 1.06 4.26
C THR A 242 -36.98 2.59 4.16
N ILE A 243 -38.26 2.98 4.09
CA ILE A 243 -38.89 4.32 4.15
C ILE A 243 -39.17 5.02 2.80
N ASP A 244 -38.29 4.93 1.78
CA ASP A 244 -38.49 5.68 0.51
C ASP A 244 -38.80 4.83 -0.73
N ASP A 245 -39.05 3.52 -0.58
CA ASP A 245 -39.40 2.62 -1.70
C ASP A 245 -38.52 2.73 -2.97
N LYS A 246 -37.27 3.19 -2.82
CA LYS A 246 -36.30 3.31 -3.92
C LYS A 246 -35.87 1.93 -4.39
N ILE A 247 -36.58 1.40 -5.38
CA ILE A 247 -36.22 0.15 -6.07
C ILE A 247 -35.06 0.44 -7.01
N ILE A 248 -33.95 -0.28 -6.85
CA ILE A 248 -32.83 -0.22 -7.78
C ILE A 248 -33.01 -1.33 -8.82
N GLU A 249 -33.35 -0.94 -10.04
CA GLU A 249 -33.41 -1.85 -11.17
C GLU A 249 -32.02 -2.05 -11.77
N LEU A 250 -31.54 -3.29 -11.78
CA LEU A 250 -30.22 -3.66 -12.29
C LEU A 250 -30.33 -4.65 -13.42
N ASN A 251 -29.46 -4.48 -14.42
CA ASN A 251 -29.26 -5.47 -15.47
C ASN A 251 -28.11 -6.40 -15.10
N VAL A 252 -28.35 -7.71 -15.16
CA VAL A 252 -27.30 -8.72 -15.08
C VAL A 252 -26.63 -8.84 -16.44
N SER A 253 -25.30 -8.90 -16.44
CA SER A 253 -24.51 -9.03 -17.67
C SER A 253 -24.81 -10.36 -18.35
N ARG A 254 -24.98 -10.36 -19.68
CA ARG A 254 -25.41 -11.54 -20.45
C ARG A 254 -24.59 -12.81 -20.16
N TYR A 255 -23.27 -12.69 -20.02
CA TYR A 255 -22.36 -13.81 -19.75
C TYR A 255 -22.52 -14.39 -18.33
N LEU A 256 -23.12 -13.64 -17.39
CA LEU A 256 -23.36 -14.07 -16.01
C LEU A 256 -24.77 -14.64 -15.80
N ASN A 257 -25.63 -14.62 -16.81
CA ASN A 257 -27.04 -14.99 -16.63
C ASN A 257 -27.23 -16.44 -16.14
N SER A 258 -26.47 -17.40 -16.68
CA SER A 258 -26.54 -18.81 -16.28
C SER A 258 -26.02 -18.99 -14.86
N GLU A 259 -24.88 -18.40 -14.55
CA GLU A 259 -24.22 -18.45 -13.24
C GLU A 259 -25.09 -17.80 -12.17
N PHE A 260 -25.65 -16.62 -12.45
CA PHE A 260 -26.57 -15.93 -11.54
C PHE A 260 -27.81 -16.78 -11.22
N LYS A 261 -28.39 -17.45 -12.22
CA LYS A 261 -29.57 -18.32 -11.99
C LYS A 261 -29.21 -19.51 -11.10
N ALA A 262 -28.07 -20.15 -11.34
CA ALA A 262 -27.59 -21.25 -10.51
C ALA A 262 -27.33 -20.77 -9.06
N TRP A 263 -26.66 -19.64 -8.90
CA TRP A 263 -26.37 -19.01 -7.60
C TRP A 263 -27.63 -18.57 -6.84
N TYR A 264 -28.61 -17.99 -7.54
CA TYR A 264 -29.84 -17.55 -6.91
C TYR A 264 -30.69 -18.74 -6.42
N SER A 265 -30.59 -19.88 -7.11
CA SER A 265 -31.39 -21.09 -6.82
C SER A 265 -30.74 -22.03 -5.80
N SER A 266 -29.44 -21.89 -5.51
CA SER A 266 -28.69 -22.72 -4.53
C SER A 266 -29.00 -22.35 -3.09
#